data_AF-A0A845S5B1-F1
#
_entry.id   AF-A0A845S5B1-F1
#
_cell.length_a   1.000
_cell.length_b   1.000
_cell.length_c   1.000
_cell.angle_alpha   90.00
_cell.angle_beta   90.00
_cell.angle_gamma   90.00
#
_symmetry.space_group_name_H-M   'P 1'
#
loop_
_entity.id
_entity.type
_entity.pdbx_description
1 polymer ?
#
loop_
_entity_poly.entity_id
_entity_poly.type
_entity_poly.pdbx_seq_one_letter_code
_entity_poly.pdbx_strand_id
1 'polypeptide(L)'
;PVLSPIVLYVVIYKIAGTSSALSALGAMLLGVIVTGFFLAVSMTAGGGAWDNAKKYIEDGHHGGKGSDAHKAAVTGDTVGDPYKDTAGPAVNPMIKITNIVALLLLAIIAR
;
A
#
# COMPACT_ATOMS: atom_id res chain seq x y z
N PRO A 1 10.86 -1.06 1.14
CA PRO A 1 10.49 -1.95 0.01
C PRO A 1 11.62 -2.23 -1.00
N VAL A 2 12.40 -1.22 -1.41
CA VAL A 2 13.45 -1.43 -2.43
C VAL A 2 14.52 -2.43 -1.97
N LEU A 3 14.97 -2.33 -0.72
CA LEU A 3 16.01 -3.21 -0.17
C LEU A 3 15.50 -4.57 0.33
N SER A 4 14.20 -4.72 0.56
CA SER A 4 13.66 -5.92 1.20
C SER A 4 13.92 -7.23 0.43
N PRO A 5 13.84 -7.30 -0.92
CA PRO A 5 14.19 -8.51 -1.66
C PRO A 5 15.64 -8.96 -1.42
N ILE A 6 16.56 -7.99 -1.35
CA ILE A 6 17.99 -8.22 -1.19
C ILE A 6 18.28 -8.72 0.23
N VAL A 7 17.78 -7.98 1.22
CA VAL A 7 18.00 -8.31 2.64
C VAL A 7 17.42 -9.70 2.95
N LEU A 8 16.17 -9.96 2.53
CA LEU A 8 15.53 -11.25 2.76
C LEU A 8 16.33 -12.39 2.14
N TYR A 9 16.70 -12.27 0.85
CA TYR A 9 17.46 -13.31 0.17
C TYR A 9 18.78 -13.60 0.88
N VAL A 10 19.58 -12.56 1.19
CA VAL A 10 20.91 -12.72 1.80
C VAL A 10 20.81 -13.37 3.17
N VAL A 11 19.86 -12.93 4.01
CA VAL A 11 19.66 -13.51 5.34
C VAL A 11 19.27 -14.98 5.23
N ILE A 12 18.25 -15.32 4.43
CA ILE A 12 17.78 -16.71 4.30
C ILE A 12 18.86 -17.61 3.68
N TYR A 13 19.59 -17.10 2.68
CA TYR A 13 20.70 -17.80 2.06
C TYR A 13 21.77 -18.20 3.09
N LYS A 14 22.11 -17.32 4.02
CA LYS A 14 23.12 -17.59 5.05
C LYS A 14 22.70 -18.64 6.08
N ILE A 15 21.39 -18.77 6.36
CA ILE A 15 20.89 -19.69 7.39
C ILE A 15 20.40 -21.04 6.84
N ALA A 16 19.84 -21.05 5.63
CA ALA A 16 19.09 -22.19 5.08
C ALA A 16 19.47 -22.54 3.63
N GLY A 17 20.43 -21.83 3.04
CA GLY A 17 20.92 -22.09 1.70
C GLY A 17 20.01 -21.59 0.58
N THR A 18 20.41 -21.89 -0.66
CA THR A 18 19.86 -21.29 -1.87
C THR A 18 18.40 -21.64 -2.12
N SER A 19 18.01 -22.90 -1.95
CA SER A 19 16.64 -23.35 -2.23
C SER A 19 15.62 -22.59 -1.37
N SER A 20 15.84 -22.54 -0.06
CA SER A 20 14.99 -21.80 0.87
C SER A 20 15.00 -20.30 0.61
N ALA A 21 16.14 -19.72 0.21
CA ALA A 21 16.22 -18.30 -0.12
C ALA A 21 15.37 -17.93 -1.35
N LEU A 22 15.38 -18.77 -2.39
CA LEU A 22 14.55 -18.58 -3.58
C LEU A 22 13.05 -18.74 -3.27
N SER A 23 12.68 -19.77 -2.50
CA SER A 23 11.29 -19.95 -2.07
C SER A 23 10.80 -18.78 -1.21
N ALA A 24 11.62 -18.29 -0.27
CA ALA A 24 11.29 -17.14 0.56
C ALA A 24 11.11 -15.86 -0.26
N LEU A 25 11.96 -15.63 -1.26
CA LEU A 25 11.84 -14.49 -2.17
C LEU A 25 10.52 -14.57 -2.98
N GLY A 26 10.18 -15.75 -3.51
CA GLY A 26 8.91 -15.97 -4.20
C GLY A 26 7.69 -15.73 -3.30
N ALA A 27 7.72 -16.25 -2.07
CA ALA A 27 6.66 -16.05 -1.08
C ALA A 27 6.50 -14.57 -0.71
N MET A 28 7.61 -13.84 -0.54
CA MET A 28 7.60 -12.40 -0.28
C MET A 28 6.93 -11.64 -1.43
N LEU A 29 7.26 -11.94 -2.68
CA LEU A 29 6.66 -11.27 -3.85
C LEU A 29 5.15 -11.49 -3.89
N LEU A 30 4.68 -12.73 -3.69
CA LEU A 30 3.25 -13.01 -3.59
C LEU A 30 2.59 -12.23 -2.44
N GLY A 31 3.22 -12.22 -1.27
CA GLY A 31 2.72 -11.49 -0.11
C GLY A 31 2.58 -9.98 -0.37
N VAL A 32 3.61 -9.34 -0.94
CA VAL A 32 3.61 -7.91 -1.28
C VAL A 32 2.53 -7.58 -2.31
N ILE A 33 2.35 -8.41 -3.35
CA ILE A 33 1.35 -8.18 -4.39
C ILE A 33 -0.06 -8.28 -3.80
N VAL A 34 -0.38 -9.39 -3.13
CA VAL A 34 -1.74 -9.65 -2.62
C VAL A 34 -2.11 -8.62 -1.56
N THR A 35 -1.27 -8.43 -0.55
CA THR A 35 -1.57 -7.49 0.55
C THR A 35 -1.56 -6.05 0.07
N GLY A 36 -0.58 -5.67 -0.76
CA GLY A 36 -0.45 -4.32 -1.29
C GLY A 36 -1.64 -3.95 -2.16
N PHE A 37 -2.12 -4.84 -3.03
CA PHE A 37 -3.28 -4.55 -3.88
C PHE A 37 -4.53 -4.23 -3.05
N PHE A 38 -4.90 -5.10 -2.11
CA PHE A 38 -6.09 -4.87 -1.28
C PHE A 38 -5.95 -3.63 -0.40
N LEU A 39 -4.74 -3.36 0.13
CA LEU A 39 -4.48 -2.15 0.90
C LEU A 39 -4.62 -0.89 0.04
N ALA A 40 -4.05 -0.87 -1.17
CA ALA A 40 -4.14 0.26 -2.09
C ALA A 40 -5.60 0.62 -2.41
N VAL A 41 -6.43 -0.39 -2.70
CA VAL A 41 -7.86 -0.22 -2.96
C VAL A 41 -8.56 0.31 -1.72
N SER A 42 -8.34 -0.30 -0.56
CA SER A 42 -8.96 0.12 0.70
C SER A 42 -8.64 1.58 1.04
N MET A 43 -7.39 2.01 0.89
CA MET A 43 -6.98 3.38 1.21
C MET A 43 -7.58 4.40 0.23
N THR A 44 -7.54 4.10 -1.08
CA THR A 44 -8.05 5.00 -2.11
C THR A 44 -9.57 5.14 -2.03
N ALA A 45 -10.28 4.01 -1.94
CA ALA A 45 -11.74 4.01 -1.85
C ALA A 45 -12.23 4.56 -0.50
N GLY A 46 -11.55 4.23 0.60
CA GLY A 46 -11.89 4.70 1.95
C GLY A 46 -11.74 6.23 2.09
N GLY A 47 -10.61 6.78 1.64
CA GLY A 47 -10.43 8.24 1.66
C GLY A 47 -11.40 8.96 0.71
N GLY A 48 -11.68 8.39 -0.47
CA GLY A 48 -12.69 8.94 -1.38
C GLY A 48 -14.11 8.91 -0.79
N ALA A 49 -14.44 7.88 -0.02
CA ALA A 49 -15.72 7.79 0.67
C ALA A 49 -15.87 8.87 1.75
N TRP A 50 -14.82 9.16 2.52
CA TRP A 50 -14.85 10.25 3.51
C TRP A 50 -15.00 11.64 2.86
N ASP A 51 -14.31 11.92 1.75
CA ASP A 51 -14.48 13.19 1.02
C ASP A 51 -15.91 13.33 0.47
N ASN A 52 -16.45 12.27 -0.12
CA ASN A 52 -17.81 12.28 -0.66
C ASN A 52 -18.85 12.42 0.44
N ALA A 53 -18.65 11.80 1.60
CA ALA A 53 -19.52 11.97 2.75
C ALA A 53 -19.50 13.42 3.28
N LYS A 54 -18.33 14.05 3.34
CA LYS A 54 -18.19 15.47 3.68
C LYS A 54 -18.95 16.34 2.68
N LYS A 55 -18.72 16.17 1.37
CA LYS A 55 -19.42 16.91 0.30
C LYS A 55 -20.94 16.74 0.38
N TYR A 56 -21.41 15.52 0.62
CA TYR A 56 -22.84 15.24 0.78
C TYR A 56 -23.49 16.04 1.93
N ILE A 57 -22.78 16.16 3.06
CA ILE A 57 -23.20 16.99 4.20
C ILE A 57 -23.10 18.48 3.85
N GLU A 58 -22.04 18.89 3.14
CA GLU A 58 -21.88 20.27 2.67
C GLU A 58 -23.02 20.73 1.75
N ASP A 59 -23.64 19.81 1.00
CA ASP A 59 -24.82 20.05 0.15
C ASP A 59 -26.13 20.23 0.95
N GLY A 60 -26.08 20.18 2.29
CA GLY A 60 -27.21 20.46 3.17
C GLY A 60 -27.81 19.23 3.86
N HIS A 61 -27.34 18.03 3.54
CA HIS A 61 -27.77 16.82 4.25
C HIS A 61 -27.19 16.81 5.66
N HIS A 62 -27.93 16.24 6.62
CA HIS A 62 -27.50 16.11 8.02
C HIS A 62 -27.07 17.42 8.69
N GLY A 63 -27.71 18.54 8.35
CA GLY A 63 -27.53 19.83 9.02
C GLY A 63 -26.58 20.79 8.31
N GLY A 64 -25.95 20.41 7.20
CA GLY A 64 -25.21 21.34 6.36
C GLY A 64 -23.86 21.79 6.94
N LYS A 65 -23.24 22.77 6.28
CA LYS A 65 -21.96 23.37 6.71
C LYS A 65 -22.06 23.96 8.12
N GLY A 66 -21.04 23.68 8.93
CA GLY A 66 -20.93 24.18 10.30
C GLY A 66 -21.65 23.33 11.36
N SER A 67 -22.48 22.36 10.95
CA SER A 67 -23.07 21.37 11.84
C SER A 67 -22.01 20.46 12.48
N ASP A 68 -22.39 19.77 13.56
CA ASP A 68 -21.48 18.82 14.20
C ASP A 68 -21.17 17.62 13.30
N ALA A 69 -22.13 17.20 12.47
CA ALA A 69 -21.91 16.19 11.42
C ALA A 69 -20.85 16.66 10.41
N HIS A 70 -20.90 17.93 9.98
CA HIS A 70 -19.91 18.51 9.08
C HIS A 70 -18.51 18.52 9.70
N LYS A 71 -18.36 18.93 10.98
CA LYS A 71 -17.06 18.92 11.68
C LYS A 71 -16.48 17.51 11.78
N ALA A 72 -17.33 16.51 12.08
CA ALA A 72 -16.90 15.11 12.11
C ALA A 72 -16.47 14.62 10.72
N ALA A 73 -17.21 14.96 9.67
CA ALA A 73 -16.87 14.57 8.30
C ALA A 73 -15.59 15.24 7.78
N VAL A 74 -15.32 16.50 8.14
CA VAL A 74 -14.05 17.19 7.86
C VAL A 74 -12.87 16.45 8.51
N THR A 75 -13.05 15.98 9.75
CA THR A 75 -12.02 15.19 10.44
C THR A 75 -11.76 13.87 9.71
N GLY A 76 -12.82 13.18 9.28
CA GLY A 76 -12.70 11.95 8.48
C GLY A 76 -11.98 12.16 7.15
N ASP A 77 -12.31 13.23 6.42
CA ASP A 77 -11.65 13.55 5.15
C ASP A 77 -10.18 13.93 5.35
N THR A 78 -9.85 14.66 6.43
CA THR A 78 -8.46 14.98 6.78
C THR A 78 -7.61 13.73 7.03
N VAL A 79 -8.20 12.69 7.64
CA VAL A 79 -7.55 11.37 7.78
C VAL A 79 -7.48 10.63 6.45
N GLY A 80 -8.50 10.81 5.60
CA GLY A 80 -8.61 10.22 4.27
C GLY A 80 -7.66 10.80 3.22
N ASP A 81 -7.25 12.06 3.33
CA ASP A 81 -6.39 12.76 2.36
C ASP A 81 -5.03 12.06 2.17
N PRO A 82 -4.24 11.77 3.23
CA PRO A 82 -3.02 10.99 3.08
C PRO A 82 -3.27 9.59 2.52
N TYR A 83 -4.44 8.99 2.79
CA TYR A 83 -4.80 7.65 2.32
C TYR A 83 -5.08 7.62 0.83
N LYS A 84 -5.92 8.54 0.31
CA LYS A 84 -6.37 8.52 -1.09
C LYS A 84 -5.40 9.21 -2.05
N ASP A 85 -4.68 10.24 -1.60
CA ASP A 85 -3.85 11.06 -2.49
C ASP A 85 -2.37 10.71 -2.42
N THR A 86 -1.92 10.09 -1.33
CA THR A 86 -0.49 9.78 -1.13
C THR A 86 -0.25 8.28 -1.02
N ALA A 87 -0.70 7.65 0.06
CA ALA A 87 -0.30 6.29 0.39
C ALA A 87 -0.95 5.25 -0.52
N GLY A 88 -2.26 5.32 -0.75
CA GLY A 88 -2.99 4.40 -1.65
C GLY A 88 -2.37 4.33 -3.05
N PRO A 89 -2.23 5.48 -3.75
CA PRO A 89 -1.58 5.51 -5.06
C PRO A 89 -0.11 5.06 -5.04
N ALA A 90 0.63 5.34 -3.97
CA ALA A 90 2.05 4.98 -3.84
C ALA A 90 2.31 3.46 -3.66
N VAL A 91 1.30 2.67 -3.27
CA VAL A 91 1.45 1.22 -3.12
C VAL A 91 1.69 0.53 -4.48
N ASN A 92 1.07 1.00 -5.56
CA ASN A 92 1.26 0.42 -6.90
C ASN A 92 2.71 0.52 -7.42
N PRO A 93 3.37 1.71 -7.45
CA PRO A 93 4.78 1.77 -7.80
C PRO A 93 5.67 1.04 -6.79
N MET A 94 5.31 0.99 -5.50
CA MET A 94 6.05 0.22 -4.50
C MET A 94 6.10 -1.28 -4.82
N ILE A 95 4.96 -1.88 -5.21
CA ILE A 95 4.89 -3.28 -5.65
C ILE A 95 5.78 -3.49 -6.89
N LYS A 96 5.66 -2.62 -7.90
CA LYS A 96 6.45 -2.72 -9.13
C LYS A 96 7.96 -2.67 -8.86
N ILE A 97 8.41 -1.72 -8.06
CA ILE A 97 9.84 -1.57 -7.76
C ILE A 97 10.36 -2.79 -6.98
N THR A 98 9.58 -3.29 -6.02
CA THR A 98 9.94 -4.50 -5.26
C THR A 98 10.11 -5.71 -6.19
N ASN A 99 9.19 -5.89 -7.15
CA ASN A 99 9.27 -6.96 -8.15
C ASN A 99 10.50 -6.79 -9.06
N ILE A 100 10.75 -5.58 -9.57
CA ILE A 100 11.90 -5.30 -10.44
C ILE A 100 13.21 -5.62 -9.71
N VAL A 101 13.38 -5.17 -8.46
CA VAL A 101 14.60 -5.44 -7.70
C VAL A 101 14.80 -6.93 -7.46
N ALA A 102 13.73 -7.66 -7.13
CA ALA A 102 13.82 -9.12 -6.95
C ALA A 102 14.24 -9.84 -8.24
N LEU A 103 13.70 -9.45 -9.39
CA LEU A 103 14.06 -10.03 -10.68
C LEU A 103 15.50 -9.70 -11.08
N LEU A 104 15.96 -8.46 -10.85
CA LEU A 104 17.34 -8.06 -11.10
C LEU A 104 18.32 -8.84 -10.21
N LEU A 105 17.97 -9.05 -8.93
CA LEU A 105 18.75 -9.88 -8.01
C LEU A 105 18.90 -11.31 -8.55
N LEU A 106 17.81 -11.91 -9.00
CA LEU A 106 17.84 -13.26 -9.61
C LEU A 106 18.71 -13.29 -10.87
N ALA A 107 18.61 -12.28 -11.73
CA ALA A 107 19.43 -12.20 -12.96
C ALA A 107 20.94 -12.08 -12.67
N ILE A 108 21.32 -11.52 -11.52
CA ILE A 108 22.73 -11.42 -11.09
C ILE A 108 23.22 -12.76 -10.52
N ILE A 109 22.39 -13.46 -9.74
CA ILE A 109 22.78 -14.69 -9.04
C ILE A 109 22.67 -15.94 -9.93
N ALA A 110 21.80 -15.92 -10.94
CA ALA A 110 21.66 -17.03 -11.89
C ALA A 110 22.79 -17.10 -12.93
N ARG A 111 23.80 -16.22 -12.84
CA ARG A 111 25.05 -16.30 -13.59
C ARG A 111 26.05 -17.18 -12.84
#